data_AF-A0A016T2J1-F1
#
_entry.id   AF-A0A016T2J1-F1
#
_cell.length_a   1.000
_cell.length_b   1.000
_cell.length_c   1.000
_cell.angle_alpha   90.00
_cell.angle_beta   90.00
_cell.angle_gamma   90.00
#
_symmetry.space_group_name_H-M   'P 1'
#
loop_
_entity.id
_entity.type
_entity.pdbx_description
1 polymer ?
#
loop_
_entity_poly.entity_id
_entity_poly.type
_entity_poly.pdbx_seq_one_letter_code
_entity_poly.pdbx_strand_id
1 'polypeptide(L)'
;MNFFMYREYRVRELIDETMKSVMEAACSFDSDRVTVIDNAGGVRTVEHFDISTDVTEESEEEYSDTGLVLEVGDMARAHWIQLHKLNKQAHVIQNTFLYMLEKYKHIRPVWQFGMKIDDTNPDWKLKLYDDFYFRHHCASVQSAITMIMENMDDRECLQKLLNEIGAHHFFYDTSEPHLDIFIDSMLTTMKKQLVGANKMDSDSEQSWRLLLKDVKTFMSEGIAIQRNVYLRQCMTSSEIENIRSKWEKVLEFGLVEAGEILCDKAIQTYDKLLETHNMRMDVPLGRPSEVFKQFAEHTMKALDVTTKSHSETTGFCTLPDKVKDFVVTCMVLDICPTFARRAMMDGMFTMLSRVLGDQELNESILRTWSKLYRVLEQAIIVNIVEY
;
A
#
# COMPACT_ATOMS: atom_id res chain seq x y z
N MET A 1 -3.21 17.08 27.67
CA MET A 1 -2.65 15.76 27.30
C MET A 1 -2.67 15.68 25.79
N ASN A 2 -1.50 15.66 25.14
CA ASN A 2 -1.36 15.88 23.69
C ASN A 2 -1.97 14.73 22.86
N PHE A 3 -2.76 15.08 21.84
CA PHE A 3 -3.37 14.16 20.88
C PHE A 3 -2.32 13.30 20.13
N PHE A 4 -1.11 13.83 19.94
CA PHE A 4 0.04 13.10 19.39
C PHE A 4 0.52 11.97 20.30
N MET A 5 0.64 12.20 21.62
CA MET A 5 1.05 11.15 22.58
C MET A 5 -0.01 10.04 22.68
N TYR A 6 -1.30 10.37 22.57
CA TYR A 6 -2.37 9.36 22.65
C TYR A 6 -2.38 8.44 21.42
N ARG A 7 -2.04 8.97 20.23
CA ARG A 7 -1.93 8.18 19.00
C ARG A 7 -0.67 7.31 18.99
N GLU A 8 0.46 7.83 19.49
CA GLU A 8 1.72 7.08 19.63
C GLU A 8 1.62 5.94 20.65
N TYR A 9 0.95 6.19 21.79
CA TYR A 9 0.73 5.17 22.81
C TYR A 9 -0.15 4.02 22.27
N ARG A 10 -1.23 4.37 21.54
CA ARG A 10 -2.15 3.38 20.97
C ARG A 10 -1.55 2.56 19.83
N VAL A 11 -0.64 3.14 19.04
CA VAL A 11 0.10 2.41 17.98
C VAL A 11 1.11 1.45 18.59
N ARG A 12 1.80 1.85 19.67
CA ARG A 12 2.72 0.97 20.40
C ARG A 12 1.96 -0.20 21.06
N GLU A 13 0.84 0.08 21.74
CA GLU A 13 -0.01 -0.97 22.31
C GLU A 13 -0.50 -1.94 21.22
N LEU A 14 -0.92 -1.44 20.06
CA LEU A 14 -1.37 -2.30 18.97
C LEU A 14 -0.24 -3.19 18.42
N ILE A 15 0.96 -2.65 18.24
CA ILE A 15 2.12 -3.42 17.76
C ILE A 15 2.53 -4.48 18.78
N ASP A 16 2.57 -4.13 20.06
CA ASP A 16 2.93 -5.06 21.13
C ASP A 16 1.85 -6.14 21.31
N GLU A 17 0.56 -5.79 21.17
CA GLU A 17 -0.57 -6.74 21.14
C GLU A 17 -0.50 -7.65 19.92
N THR A 18 -0.17 -7.14 18.73
CA THR A 18 0.02 -7.95 17.52
C THR A 18 1.19 -8.92 17.69
N MET A 19 2.35 -8.44 18.12
CA MET A 19 3.52 -9.30 18.35
C MET A 19 3.23 -10.36 19.42
N LYS A 20 2.52 -9.99 20.48
CA LYS A 20 2.12 -10.92 21.54
C LYS A 20 1.11 -11.95 21.04
N SER A 21 0.08 -11.54 20.31
CA SER A 21 -0.92 -12.46 19.72
C SER A 21 -0.28 -13.41 18.72
N VAL A 22 0.67 -12.95 17.92
CA VAL A 22 1.44 -13.77 16.96
C VAL A 22 2.30 -14.79 17.71
N MET A 23 2.96 -14.38 18.79
CA MET A 23 3.75 -15.29 19.63
C MET A 23 2.89 -16.29 20.41
N GLU A 24 1.73 -15.88 20.93
CA GLU A 24 0.79 -16.76 21.63
C GLU A 24 0.14 -17.77 20.69
N ALA A 25 -0.21 -17.36 19.48
CA ALA A 25 -0.67 -18.27 18.44
C ALA A 25 0.44 -19.24 18.02
N ALA A 26 1.69 -18.79 17.86
CA ALA A 26 2.80 -19.70 17.56
C ALA A 26 3.11 -20.69 18.70
N CYS A 27 2.89 -20.28 19.96
CA CYS A 27 3.16 -21.11 21.15
C CYS A 27 1.99 -22.03 21.56
N SER A 28 0.75 -21.80 21.08
CA SER A 28 -0.43 -22.60 21.44
C SER A 28 -0.67 -23.82 20.55
N PHE A 29 0.12 -24.00 19.47
CA PHE A 29 -0.09 -25.07 18.49
C PHE A 29 0.34 -26.48 18.94
N ASP A 30 0.84 -26.65 20.16
CA ASP A 30 1.23 -27.97 20.69
C ASP A 30 0.09 -28.75 21.39
N SER A 31 -1.15 -28.24 21.49
CA SER A 31 -2.24 -28.99 22.17
C SER A 31 -3.49 -29.37 21.39
N ASP A 32 -3.86 -28.74 20.27
CA ASP A 32 -5.21 -28.96 19.70
C ASP A 32 -5.19 -29.67 18.35
N ARG A 33 -4.48 -30.80 18.29
CA ARG A 33 -4.88 -31.91 17.43
C ARG A 33 -6.02 -32.63 18.15
N VAL A 34 -7.27 -32.44 17.70
CA VAL A 34 -8.38 -33.41 17.64
C VAL A 34 -9.73 -32.68 17.60
N THR A 35 -10.62 -33.15 16.71
CA THR A 35 -12.05 -32.77 16.48
C THR A 35 -12.25 -31.48 15.66
N VAL A 36 -12.98 -31.43 14.53
CA VAL A 36 -14.06 -32.26 13.95
C VAL A 36 -13.96 -32.25 12.41
N ILE A 37 -13.79 -33.43 11.82
CA ILE A 37 -14.29 -33.76 10.48
C ILE A 37 -15.72 -34.28 10.69
N ASP A 38 -16.74 -33.67 10.07
CA ASP A 38 -17.69 -34.44 9.25
C ASP A 38 -18.75 -33.59 8.51
N ASN A 39 -18.85 -33.93 7.22
CA ASN A 39 -20.04 -34.03 6.38
C ASN A 39 -20.84 -32.79 5.97
N ALA A 40 -20.63 -32.38 4.71
CA ALA A 40 -21.73 -32.21 3.76
C ALA A 40 -21.25 -32.52 2.34
N GLY A 41 -21.63 -33.69 1.82
CA GLY A 41 -21.48 -34.03 0.41
C GLY A 41 -22.40 -33.18 -0.48
N GLY A 42 -21.91 -32.84 -1.67
CA GLY A 42 -22.68 -32.12 -2.68
C GLY A 42 -21.83 -31.76 -3.88
N VAL A 43 -21.64 -32.73 -4.78
CA VAL A 43 -21.00 -32.57 -6.09
C VAL A 43 -21.69 -31.46 -6.89
N ARG A 44 -20.94 -30.43 -7.30
CA ARG A 44 -21.26 -29.60 -8.47
C ARG A 44 -19.99 -29.34 -9.28
N THR A 45 -20.10 -29.69 -10.55
CA THR A 45 -19.12 -29.61 -11.64
C THR A 45 -18.68 -28.17 -11.89
N VAL A 46 -17.36 -27.97 -12.03
CA VAL A 46 -16.73 -26.71 -12.46
C VAL A 46 -16.60 -26.75 -13.98
N GLU A 47 -17.26 -25.81 -14.68
CA GLU A 47 -17.05 -25.57 -16.11
C GLU A 47 -15.77 -24.75 -16.29
N HIS A 48 -14.84 -25.31 -17.07
CA HIS A 48 -13.63 -24.64 -17.56
C HIS A 48 -14.01 -23.53 -18.55
N PHE A 49 -13.55 -22.30 -18.29
CA PHE A 49 -13.52 -21.22 -19.28
C PHE A 49 -12.08 -21.04 -19.76
N ASP A 50 -11.80 -21.54 -20.97
CA ASP A 50 -10.58 -21.26 -21.71
C ASP A 50 -10.67 -19.86 -22.34
N ILE A 51 -9.66 -19.01 -22.09
CA ILE A 51 -9.44 -17.79 -22.84
C ILE A 51 -8.02 -17.85 -23.40
N SER A 52 -7.95 -17.99 -24.73
CA SER A 52 -6.75 -17.86 -25.56
C SER A 52 -6.49 -16.38 -25.85
N THR A 53 -5.23 -15.96 -25.68
CA THR A 53 -4.70 -14.70 -26.24
C THR A 53 -3.30 -14.96 -26.79
N ASP A 54 -3.21 -15.08 -28.11
CA ASP A 54 -1.96 -15.01 -28.89
C ASP A 54 -1.52 -13.55 -29.04
N VAL A 55 -0.34 -13.18 -28.52
CA VAL A 55 0.52 -12.11 -29.07
C VAL A 55 2.01 -12.41 -28.77
N THR A 56 2.70 -12.90 -29.79
CA THR A 56 4.13 -12.81 -30.16
C THR A 56 5.22 -12.46 -29.11
N GLU A 57 5.95 -13.51 -28.70
CA GLU A 57 7.41 -13.71 -28.59
C GLU A 57 8.33 -12.50 -28.31
N GLU A 58 8.70 -12.32 -27.04
CA GLU A 58 10.10 -12.16 -26.63
C GLU A 58 10.45 -13.35 -25.74
N SER A 59 11.58 -14.01 -26.03
CA SER A 59 11.92 -15.36 -25.54
C SER A 59 12.09 -15.43 -24.01
N GLU A 60 11.05 -15.87 -23.32
CA GLU A 60 11.15 -16.48 -21.99
C GLU A 60 11.51 -17.95 -22.19
N GLU A 61 12.65 -18.39 -21.63
CA GLU A 61 12.98 -19.81 -21.58
C GLU A 61 11.93 -20.52 -20.71
N GLU A 62 11.02 -21.23 -21.39
CA GLU A 62 9.97 -22.08 -20.85
C GLU A 62 10.61 -23.23 -20.05
N TYR A 63 10.78 -23.05 -18.73
CA TYR A 63 11.08 -24.15 -17.82
C TYR A 63 9.79 -24.86 -17.42
N SER A 64 9.67 -26.12 -17.84
CA SER A 64 8.45 -26.92 -17.75
C SER A 64 7.89 -27.04 -16.32
N ASP A 65 6.58 -26.80 -16.22
CA ASP A 65 5.69 -26.87 -15.06
C ASP A 65 5.42 -28.29 -14.53
N THR A 66 6.44 -29.16 -14.48
CA THR A 66 6.26 -30.51 -13.94
C THR A 66 7.47 -30.94 -13.10
N GLY A 67 7.43 -30.64 -11.79
CA GLY A 67 8.17 -31.40 -10.77
C GLY A 67 9.18 -30.67 -9.87
N LEU A 68 9.37 -29.35 -9.96
CA LEU A 68 10.40 -28.59 -9.22
C LEU A 68 9.87 -27.65 -8.11
N VAL A 69 8.67 -27.91 -7.58
CA VAL A 69 8.02 -27.05 -6.58
C VAL A 69 8.74 -27.03 -5.22
N LEU A 70 9.67 -27.96 -4.96
CA LEU A 70 10.44 -28.04 -3.71
C LEU A 70 11.74 -27.22 -3.69
N GLU A 71 12.20 -26.66 -4.82
CA GLU A 71 13.50 -25.93 -4.88
C GLU A 71 13.35 -24.41 -4.96
N VAL A 72 12.11 -23.89 -4.94
CA VAL A 72 11.78 -22.47 -5.12
C VAL A 72 12.11 -21.68 -3.85
N GLY A 73 13.41 -21.46 -3.62
CA GLY A 73 13.91 -20.62 -2.54
C GLY A 73 15.08 -21.20 -1.75
N ASP A 74 15.45 -22.47 -1.94
CA ASP A 74 16.51 -23.11 -1.14
C ASP A 74 17.86 -22.42 -1.31
N MET A 75 18.18 -21.97 -2.53
CA MET A 75 19.38 -21.17 -2.78
C MET A 75 19.27 -19.78 -2.13
N ALA A 76 18.10 -19.15 -2.13
CA ALA A 76 17.86 -17.89 -1.42
C ALA A 76 18.02 -18.06 0.11
N ARG A 77 17.48 -19.14 0.68
CA ARG A 77 17.62 -19.54 2.09
C ARG A 77 19.08 -19.81 2.45
N ALA A 78 19.80 -20.59 1.66
CA ALA A 78 21.22 -20.86 1.86
C ALA A 78 22.06 -19.58 1.79
N HIS A 79 21.78 -18.71 0.81
CA HIS A 79 22.41 -17.40 0.69
C HIS A 79 22.10 -16.51 1.89
N TRP A 80 20.86 -16.48 2.38
CA TRP A 80 20.48 -15.72 3.58
C TRP A 80 21.21 -16.20 4.84
N ILE A 81 21.36 -17.52 5.01
CA ILE A 81 22.14 -18.13 6.10
C ILE A 81 23.63 -17.78 5.96
N GLN A 82 24.19 -17.77 4.75
CA GLN A 82 25.56 -17.33 4.52
C GLN A 82 25.75 -15.87 4.93
N LEU A 83 24.83 -14.98 4.55
CA LEU A 83 24.86 -13.58 4.96
C LEU A 83 24.76 -13.43 6.48
N HIS A 84 24.03 -14.30 7.17
CA HIS A 84 24.00 -14.33 8.64
C HIS A 84 25.39 -14.63 9.21
N LYS A 85 26.04 -15.71 8.73
CA LYS A 85 27.38 -16.13 9.18
C LYS A 85 28.45 -15.05 8.95
N LEU A 86 28.25 -14.21 7.94
CA LEU A 86 29.14 -13.09 7.60
C LEU A 86 28.75 -11.77 8.27
N ASN A 87 27.70 -11.76 9.09
CA ASN A 87 27.13 -10.56 9.72
C ASN A 87 26.77 -9.46 8.68
N LYS A 88 26.14 -9.86 7.58
CA LYS A 88 25.77 -8.98 6.44
C LYS A 88 24.27 -8.76 6.25
N GLN A 89 23.40 -9.53 6.92
CA GLN A 89 21.94 -9.40 6.78
C GLN A 89 21.45 -7.98 7.09
N ALA A 90 21.81 -7.45 8.27
CA ALA A 90 21.42 -6.09 8.67
C ALA A 90 21.91 -5.03 7.67
N HIS A 91 23.15 -5.16 7.19
CA HIS A 91 23.72 -4.25 6.20
C HIS A 91 22.93 -4.28 4.90
N VAL A 92 22.57 -5.47 4.39
CA VAL A 92 21.75 -5.60 3.18
C VAL A 92 20.40 -4.90 3.37
N ILE A 93 19.68 -5.19 4.45
CA ILE A 93 18.35 -4.59 4.69
C ILE A 93 18.42 -3.07 4.84
N GLN A 94 19.37 -2.55 5.62
CA GLN A 94 19.52 -1.11 5.78
C GLN A 94 19.87 -0.43 4.45
N ASN A 95 20.72 -1.03 3.63
CA ASN A 95 21.06 -0.47 2.31
C ASN A 95 19.91 -0.58 1.32
N THR A 96 19.04 -1.59 1.44
CA THR A 96 17.80 -1.69 0.66
C THR A 96 16.91 -0.49 0.92
N PHE A 97 16.62 -0.18 2.19
CA PHE A 97 15.81 0.99 2.52
C PHE A 97 16.51 2.32 2.23
N LEU A 98 17.84 2.41 2.42
CA LEU A 98 18.59 3.58 2.00
C LEU A 98 18.43 3.84 0.49
N TYR A 99 18.59 2.81 -0.33
CA TYR A 99 18.40 2.90 -1.77
C TYR A 99 16.97 3.29 -2.13
N MET A 100 15.97 2.71 -1.45
CA MET A 100 14.55 3.07 -1.63
C MET A 100 14.31 4.56 -1.37
N LEU A 101 14.79 5.07 -0.22
CA LEU A 101 14.59 6.45 0.20
C LEU A 101 15.40 7.45 -0.64
N GLU A 102 16.51 7.02 -1.22
CA GLU A 102 17.33 7.81 -2.14
C GLU A 102 16.68 7.90 -3.52
N LYS A 103 16.30 6.75 -4.11
CA LYS A 103 15.79 6.65 -5.48
C LYS A 103 14.32 7.03 -5.60
N TYR A 104 13.48 6.58 -4.67
CA TYR A 104 12.02 6.72 -4.73
C TYR A 104 11.55 7.72 -3.67
N LYS A 105 11.79 9.01 -3.90
CA LYS A 105 11.45 10.05 -2.90
C LYS A 105 9.97 10.09 -2.55
N HIS A 106 9.11 9.76 -3.50
CA HIS A 106 7.65 9.80 -3.36
C HIS A 106 7.10 8.84 -2.28
N ILE A 107 7.84 7.78 -1.91
CA ILE A 107 7.44 6.85 -0.83
C ILE A 107 7.97 7.23 0.55
N ARG A 108 8.86 8.23 0.66
CA ARG A 108 9.41 8.66 1.97
C ARG A 108 8.33 8.90 3.03
N PRO A 109 7.17 9.52 2.71
CA PRO A 109 6.16 9.81 3.71
C PRO A 109 5.38 8.61 4.25
N VAL A 110 5.61 7.40 3.72
CA VAL A 110 5.14 6.16 4.35
C VAL A 110 5.77 5.99 5.74
N TRP A 111 7.02 6.46 5.92
CA TRP A 111 7.74 6.35 7.18
C TRP A 111 7.98 7.71 7.84
N GLN A 112 7.86 7.76 9.16
CA GLN A 112 8.20 8.96 9.94
C GLN A 112 9.68 9.35 9.81
N PHE A 113 10.60 8.38 9.76
CA PHE A 113 12.02 8.66 9.51
C PHE A 113 12.26 9.16 8.08
N GLY A 114 11.47 8.70 7.11
CA GLY A 114 11.57 9.13 5.71
C GLY A 114 11.17 10.60 5.53
N MET A 115 10.14 11.05 6.25
CA MET A 115 9.71 12.46 6.25
C MET A 115 10.75 13.44 6.80
N LYS A 116 11.74 12.96 7.58
CA LYS A 116 12.79 13.79 8.17
C LYS A 116 14.01 13.96 7.26
N ILE A 117 14.04 13.28 6.11
CA ILE A 117 15.19 13.31 5.20
C ILE A 117 15.27 14.65 4.50
N ASP A 118 16.39 15.34 4.68
CA ASP A 118 16.79 16.53 3.95
C ASP A 118 18.02 16.18 3.10
N ASP A 119 17.82 16.02 1.79
CA ASP A 119 18.88 15.63 0.87
C ASP A 119 19.85 16.76 0.51
N THR A 120 19.57 17.99 0.96
CA THR A 120 20.53 19.09 0.90
C THR A 120 21.62 18.97 1.96
N ASN A 121 21.37 18.16 3.01
CA ASN A 121 22.34 17.87 4.05
C ASN A 121 23.26 16.71 3.61
N PRO A 122 24.58 16.91 3.41
CA PRO A 122 25.46 15.83 2.96
C PRO A 122 25.53 14.62 3.91
N ASP A 123 25.19 14.82 5.19
CA ASP A 123 25.24 13.79 6.23
C ASP A 123 23.89 13.10 6.46
N TRP A 124 22.87 13.33 5.62
CA TRP A 124 21.53 12.77 5.82
C TRP A 124 21.53 11.24 5.92
N LYS A 125 22.43 10.57 5.18
CA LYS A 125 22.57 9.11 5.22
C LYS A 125 23.06 8.64 6.60
N LEU A 126 24.07 9.31 7.16
CA LEU A 126 24.59 9.00 8.50
C LEU A 126 23.50 9.19 9.56
N LYS A 127 22.77 10.31 9.49
CA LYS A 127 21.63 10.57 10.39
C LYS A 127 20.53 9.52 10.29
N LEU A 128 20.27 8.99 9.09
CA LEU A 128 19.31 7.92 8.89
C LEU A 128 19.75 6.63 9.60
N TYR A 129 21.02 6.25 9.48
CA TYR A 129 21.56 5.09 10.20
C TYR A 129 21.47 5.24 11.72
N ASP A 130 21.57 6.46 12.24
CA ASP A 130 21.43 6.74 13.69
C ASP A 130 19.96 6.77 14.15
N ASP A 131 19.00 6.98 13.25
CA ASP A 131 17.57 7.07 13.58
C ASP A 131 17.04 5.74 14.17
N PHE A 132 16.45 5.84 15.36
CA PHE A 132 15.93 4.69 16.11
C PHE A 132 14.84 3.93 15.34
N TYR A 133 13.90 4.65 14.71
CA TYR A 133 12.77 4.05 14.01
C TYR A 133 13.24 3.36 12.73
N PHE A 134 14.22 3.95 12.03
CA PHE A 134 14.85 3.31 10.87
C PHE A 134 15.51 1.99 11.23
N ARG A 135 16.36 1.97 12.26
CA ARG A 135 17.04 0.76 12.73
C ARG A 135 16.05 -0.31 13.19
N HIS A 136 15.02 0.09 13.92
CA HIS A 136 13.97 -0.82 14.40
C HIS A 136 13.22 -1.44 13.22
N HIS A 137 12.79 -0.64 12.24
CA HIS A 137 12.10 -1.17 11.06
C HIS A 137 12.98 -2.14 10.26
N CYS A 138 14.25 -1.82 10.05
CA CYS A 138 15.20 -2.72 9.38
C CYS A 138 15.36 -4.05 10.13
N ALA A 139 15.42 -4.01 11.46
CA ALA A 139 15.50 -5.22 12.28
C ALA A 139 14.21 -6.06 12.17
N SER A 140 13.03 -5.44 12.20
CA SER A 140 11.75 -6.14 12.00
C SER A 140 11.68 -6.82 10.62
N VAL A 141 12.12 -6.14 9.56
CA VAL A 141 12.13 -6.72 8.20
C VAL A 141 13.15 -7.85 8.08
N GLN A 142 14.34 -7.71 8.68
CA GLN A 142 15.33 -8.78 8.74
C GLN A 142 14.74 -10.03 9.43
N SER A 143 14.10 -9.86 10.59
CA SER A 143 13.45 -10.96 11.31
C SER A 143 12.31 -11.59 10.50
N ALA A 144 11.51 -10.78 9.81
CA ALA A 144 10.43 -11.28 8.95
C ALA A 144 10.98 -12.13 7.79
N ILE A 145 12.06 -11.71 7.14
CA ILE A 145 12.72 -12.51 6.09
C ILE A 145 13.24 -13.82 6.65
N THR A 146 13.89 -13.81 7.83
CA THR A 146 14.33 -15.05 8.48
C THR A 146 13.15 -16.00 8.76
N MET A 147 12.06 -15.46 9.30
CA MET A 147 10.84 -16.24 9.56
C MET A 147 10.24 -16.83 8.27
N ILE A 148 10.21 -16.07 7.17
CA ILE A 148 9.80 -16.57 5.85
C ILE A 148 10.69 -17.75 5.44
N MET A 149 12.02 -17.58 5.53
CA MET A 149 12.99 -18.61 5.15
C MET A 149 12.86 -19.90 5.97
N GLU A 150 12.57 -19.79 7.26
CA GLU A 150 12.38 -20.92 8.18
C GLU A 150 11.07 -21.69 7.91
N ASN A 151 10.06 -21.04 7.31
CA ASN A 151 8.73 -21.62 7.11
C ASN A 151 8.38 -21.91 5.63
N MET A 152 9.33 -21.76 4.69
CA MET A 152 9.02 -21.97 3.26
C MET A 152 8.55 -23.39 2.92
N ASP A 153 8.89 -24.38 3.75
CA ASP A 153 8.49 -25.77 3.54
C ASP A 153 6.98 -25.98 3.84
N ASP A 154 6.36 -25.05 4.58
CA ASP A 154 4.91 -25.00 4.83
C ASP A 154 4.30 -23.78 4.11
N ARG A 155 4.09 -23.94 2.80
CA ARG A 155 3.56 -22.88 1.93
C ARG A 155 2.20 -22.36 2.38
N GLU A 156 1.33 -23.22 2.91
CA GLU A 156 -0.01 -22.82 3.36
C GLU A 156 0.05 -21.94 4.61
N CYS A 157 0.85 -22.31 5.61
CA CYS A 157 1.05 -21.46 6.79
C CYS A 157 1.76 -20.16 6.42
N LEU A 158 2.76 -20.22 5.53
CA LEU A 158 3.47 -19.05 5.06
C LEU A 158 2.54 -18.06 4.32
N GLN A 159 1.64 -18.56 3.47
CA GLN A 159 0.62 -17.73 2.81
C GLN A 159 -0.27 -17.03 3.84
N LYS A 160 -0.83 -17.75 4.81
CA LYS A 160 -1.69 -17.15 5.85
C LYS A 160 -0.98 -16.05 6.64
N LEU A 161 0.28 -16.32 7.02
CA LEU A 161 1.13 -15.38 7.74
C LEU A 161 1.40 -14.11 6.91
N LEU A 162 1.76 -14.26 5.64
CA LEU A 162 2.06 -13.14 4.76
C LEU A 162 0.80 -12.35 4.38
N ASN A 163 -0.36 -13.01 4.28
CA ASN A 163 -1.65 -12.34 4.11
C ASN A 163 -1.96 -11.45 5.31
N GLU A 164 -1.72 -11.92 6.55
CA GLU A 164 -1.91 -11.11 7.76
C GLU A 164 -0.95 -9.91 7.80
N ILE A 165 0.33 -10.14 7.47
CA ILE A 165 1.32 -9.06 7.37
C ILE A 165 0.87 -8.04 6.30
N GLY A 166 0.40 -8.50 5.14
CA GLY A 166 -0.14 -7.67 4.08
C GLY A 166 -1.34 -6.84 4.54
N ALA A 167 -2.29 -7.45 5.25
CA ALA A 167 -3.45 -6.76 5.81
C ALA A 167 -3.04 -5.64 6.79
N HIS A 168 -1.99 -5.83 7.59
CA HIS A 168 -1.43 -4.75 8.42
C HIS A 168 -0.81 -3.62 7.60
N HIS A 169 -0.12 -3.94 6.51
CA HIS A 169 0.50 -2.95 5.63
C HIS A 169 -0.51 -2.00 4.97
N PHE A 170 -1.75 -2.45 4.73
CA PHE A 170 -2.85 -1.58 4.31
C PHE A 170 -3.07 -0.40 5.28
N PHE A 171 -2.96 -0.63 6.59
CA PHE A 171 -3.13 0.42 7.61
C PHE A 171 -1.92 1.35 7.74
N TYR A 172 -0.77 0.94 7.23
CA TYR A 172 0.44 1.77 7.11
C TYR A 172 0.51 2.55 5.79
N ASP A 173 -0.62 2.65 5.08
CA ASP A 173 -0.71 3.30 3.77
C ASP A 173 0.22 2.71 2.71
N THR A 174 0.50 1.42 2.84
CA THR A 174 1.25 0.66 1.84
C THR A 174 0.30 -0.01 0.86
N SER A 175 0.68 -0.01 -0.41
CA SER A 175 0.00 -0.70 -1.51
C SER A 175 0.98 -1.59 -2.28
N GLU A 176 0.45 -2.44 -3.12
CA GLU A 176 1.15 -3.45 -3.92
C GLU A 176 2.33 -2.85 -4.73
N PRO A 177 2.22 -1.66 -5.36
CA PRO A 177 3.36 -1.05 -6.06
C PRO A 177 4.56 -0.74 -5.14
N HIS A 178 4.34 -0.50 -3.84
CA HIS A 178 5.44 -0.32 -2.90
C HIS A 178 6.21 -1.64 -2.66
N LEU A 179 5.54 -2.79 -2.77
CA LEU A 179 6.20 -4.10 -2.66
C LEU A 179 7.11 -4.33 -3.87
N ASP A 180 6.71 -3.92 -5.07
CA ASP A 180 7.57 -3.96 -6.26
C ASP A 180 8.84 -3.12 -6.08
N ILE A 181 8.69 -1.90 -5.55
CA ILE A 181 9.83 -1.03 -5.23
C ILE A 181 10.77 -1.71 -4.23
N PHE A 182 10.22 -2.36 -3.19
CA PHE A 182 11.03 -3.08 -2.20
C PHE A 182 11.83 -4.22 -2.85
N ILE A 183 11.19 -5.02 -3.71
CA ILE A 183 11.84 -6.16 -4.39
C ILE A 183 12.96 -5.70 -5.32
N ASP A 184 12.70 -4.71 -6.19
CA ASP A 184 13.73 -4.11 -7.05
C ASP A 184 14.91 -3.60 -6.23
N SER A 185 14.60 -2.90 -5.13
CA SER A 185 15.61 -2.31 -4.25
C SER A 185 16.45 -3.36 -3.54
N MET A 186 15.83 -4.45 -3.09
CA MET A 186 16.52 -5.53 -2.39
C MET A 186 17.48 -6.28 -3.32
N LEU A 187 17.01 -6.67 -4.50
CA LEU A 187 17.84 -7.33 -5.52
C LEU A 187 18.96 -6.41 -6.00
N THR A 188 18.66 -5.15 -6.27
CA THR A 188 19.67 -4.16 -6.67
C THR A 188 20.73 -3.96 -5.58
N THR A 189 20.32 -3.90 -4.33
CA THR A 189 21.24 -3.74 -3.19
C THR A 189 22.14 -4.94 -3.04
N MET A 190 21.59 -6.16 -3.06
CA MET A 190 22.38 -7.39 -2.99
C MET A 190 23.42 -7.44 -4.12
N LYS A 191 23.05 -7.12 -5.36
CA LYS A 191 23.98 -7.07 -6.50
C LYS A 191 25.12 -6.06 -6.33
N LYS A 192 24.83 -4.88 -5.78
CA LYS A 192 25.81 -3.79 -5.64
C LYS A 192 26.74 -3.98 -4.43
N GLN A 193 26.19 -4.49 -3.33
CA GLN A 193 26.90 -4.53 -2.04
C GLN A 193 27.67 -5.84 -1.83
N LEU A 194 27.23 -6.93 -2.45
CA LEU A 194 27.87 -8.23 -2.29
C LEU A 194 28.89 -8.45 -3.42
N VAL A 195 30.17 -8.49 -3.04
CA VAL A 195 31.31 -8.60 -3.97
C VAL A 195 32.23 -9.76 -3.61
N GLY A 196 33.08 -10.15 -4.55
CA GLY A 196 34.06 -11.23 -4.36
C GLY A 196 33.38 -12.56 -4.05
N ALA A 197 33.84 -13.25 -2.99
CA ALA A 197 33.30 -14.55 -2.58
C ALA A 197 31.85 -14.52 -2.07
N ASN A 198 31.28 -13.33 -1.84
CA ASN A 198 29.90 -13.15 -1.41
C ASN A 198 28.98 -12.72 -2.55
N LYS A 199 29.52 -12.53 -3.76
CA LYS A 199 28.75 -12.04 -4.90
C LYS A 199 27.59 -13.00 -5.19
N MET A 200 26.39 -12.42 -5.35
CA MET A 200 25.22 -13.16 -5.79
C MET A 200 25.43 -13.67 -7.22
N ASP A 201 25.38 -14.98 -7.41
CA ASP A 201 25.37 -15.62 -8.73
C ASP A 201 23.97 -15.62 -9.35
N SER A 202 23.87 -16.11 -10.60
CA SER A 202 22.61 -16.16 -11.35
C SER A 202 21.56 -16.99 -10.65
N ASP A 203 21.96 -18.12 -10.07
CA ASP A 203 21.05 -19.11 -9.50
C ASP A 203 20.48 -18.58 -8.17
N SER A 204 21.34 -17.97 -7.35
CA SER A 204 20.93 -17.27 -6.14
C SER A 204 20.02 -16.09 -6.48
N GLU A 205 20.36 -15.29 -7.49
CA GLU A 205 19.52 -14.18 -7.94
C GLU A 205 18.12 -14.68 -8.34
N GLN A 206 18.05 -15.72 -9.18
CA GLN A 206 16.80 -16.28 -9.65
C GLN A 206 15.97 -16.85 -8.49
N SER A 207 16.61 -17.55 -7.56
CA SER A 207 15.95 -18.06 -6.35
C SER A 207 15.38 -16.94 -5.48
N TRP A 208 16.13 -15.84 -5.30
CA TRP A 208 15.63 -14.64 -4.60
C TRP A 208 14.45 -13.99 -5.32
N ARG A 209 14.49 -13.92 -6.66
CA ARG A 209 13.37 -13.38 -7.46
C ARG A 209 12.10 -14.19 -7.25
N LEU A 210 12.18 -15.51 -7.31
CA LEU A 210 11.03 -16.39 -7.12
C LEU A 210 10.48 -16.29 -5.70
N LEU A 211 11.34 -16.33 -4.68
CA LEU A 211 10.91 -16.16 -3.30
C LEU A 211 10.24 -14.81 -3.06
N LEU A 212 10.85 -13.72 -3.52
CA LEU A 212 10.29 -12.38 -3.35
C LEU A 212 8.98 -12.20 -4.14
N LYS A 213 8.82 -12.88 -5.28
CA LYS A 213 7.57 -12.94 -6.03
C LYS A 213 6.47 -13.61 -5.21
N ASP A 214 6.76 -14.75 -4.55
CA ASP A 214 5.81 -15.41 -3.65
C ASP A 214 5.43 -14.50 -2.45
N VAL A 215 6.44 -13.85 -1.83
CA VAL A 215 6.21 -12.89 -0.75
C VAL A 215 5.30 -11.75 -1.20
N LYS A 216 5.55 -11.18 -2.38
CA LYS A 216 4.69 -10.14 -2.98
C LYS A 216 3.28 -10.66 -3.17
N THR A 217 3.10 -11.82 -3.78
CA THR A 217 1.78 -12.39 -4.09
C THR A 217 0.94 -12.49 -2.82
N PHE A 218 1.45 -13.15 -1.79
CA PHE A 218 0.72 -13.34 -0.53
C PHE A 218 0.48 -12.03 0.22
N MET A 219 1.50 -11.16 0.34
CA MET A 219 1.27 -9.83 0.95
C MET A 219 0.24 -8.99 0.18
N SER A 220 0.25 -9.06 -1.16
CA SER A 220 -0.71 -8.35 -2.01
C SER A 220 -2.13 -8.90 -1.84
N GLU A 221 -2.30 -10.22 -1.72
CA GLU A 221 -3.58 -10.84 -1.36
C GLU A 221 -4.11 -10.29 -0.03
N GLY A 222 -3.25 -10.22 1.00
CA GLY A 222 -3.58 -9.63 2.29
C GLY A 222 -4.06 -8.18 2.20
N ILE A 223 -3.32 -7.34 1.46
CA ILE A 223 -3.71 -5.94 1.20
C ILE A 223 -5.05 -5.88 0.48
N ALA A 224 -5.25 -6.68 -0.56
CA ALA A 224 -6.47 -6.71 -1.36
C ALA A 224 -7.69 -7.18 -0.55
N ILE A 225 -7.52 -8.19 0.32
CA ILE A 225 -8.56 -8.64 1.26
C ILE A 225 -8.95 -7.49 2.19
N GLN A 226 -7.97 -6.84 2.84
CA GLN A 226 -8.25 -5.77 3.79
C GLN A 226 -8.89 -4.55 3.11
N ARG A 227 -8.47 -4.23 1.87
CA ARG A 227 -9.11 -3.20 1.04
C ARG A 227 -10.57 -3.54 0.75
N ASN A 228 -10.87 -4.76 0.36
CA ASN A 228 -12.24 -5.21 0.10
C ASN A 228 -13.11 -5.15 1.36
N VAL A 229 -12.58 -5.55 2.51
CA VAL A 229 -13.25 -5.40 3.81
C VAL A 229 -13.56 -3.93 4.09
N TYR A 230 -12.59 -3.04 3.88
CA TYR A 230 -12.77 -1.60 4.05
C TYR A 230 -13.87 -1.04 3.13
N LEU A 231 -13.81 -1.34 1.83
CA LEU A 231 -14.81 -0.87 0.85
C LEU A 231 -16.22 -1.36 1.18
N ARG A 232 -16.35 -2.57 1.74
CA ARG A 232 -17.65 -3.13 2.13
C ARG A 232 -18.21 -2.51 3.40
N GLN A 233 -17.37 -2.19 4.40
CA GLN A 233 -17.82 -1.96 5.78
C GLN A 233 -17.53 -0.57 6.34
N CYS A 234 -16.76 0.29 5.65
CA CYS A 234 -16.30 1.56 6.23
C CYS A 234 -17.40 2.58 6.53
N MET A 235 -18.60 2.43 5.95
CA MET A 235 -19.68 3.41 6.01
C MET A 235 -21.04 2.75 6.23
N THR A 236 -21.80 3.29 7.17
CA THR A 236 -23.18 2.88 7.48
C THR A 236 -24.19 3.52 6.52
N SER A 237 -25.39 2.94 6.39
CA SER A 237 -26.47 3.51 5.57
C SER A 237 -26.85 4.93 5.97
N SER A 238 -26.84 5.24 7.27
CA SER A 238 -27.14 6.59 7.76
C SER A 238 -26.05 7.61 7.40
N GLU A 239 -24.77 7.21 7.46
CA GLU A 239 -23.65 8.06 7.06
C GLU A 239 -23.70 8.40 5.56
N ILE A 240 -23.93 7.41 4.70
CA ILE A 240 -23.98 7.67 3.25
C ILE A 240 -25.23 8.48 2.85
N GLU A 241 -26.37 8.25 3.49
CA GLU A 241 -27.57 9.06 3.23
C GLU A 241 -27.35 10.53 3.62
N ASN A 242 -26.64 10.75 4.73
CA ASN A 242 -26.25 12.10 5.13
C ASN A 242 -25.30 12.77 4.12
N ILE A 243 -24.34 12.00 3.58
CA ILE A 243 -23.45 12.46 2.51
C ILE A 243 -24.26 12.80 1.26
N ARG A 244 -25.15 11.92 0.80
CA ARG A 244 -25.98 12.14 -0.41
C ARG A 244 -26.83 13.39 -0.27
N SER A 245 -27.51 13.56 0.86
CA SER A 245 -28.31 14.76 1.14
C SER A 245 -27.46 16.05 1.11
N LYS A 246 -26.24 16.03 1.63
CA LYS A 246 -25.32 17.18 1.56
C LYS A 246 -24.71 17.38 0.17
N TRP A 247 -24.52 16.31 -0.58
CA TRP A 247 -24.00 16.34 -1.94
C TRP A 247 -24.97 17.05 -2.90
N GLU A 248 -26.27 16.95 -2.68
CA GLU A 248 -27.26 17.75 -3.43
C GLU A 248 -26.97 19.26 -3.36
N LYS A 249 -26.50 19.77 -2.22
CA LYS A 249 -26.07 21.18 -2.10
C LYS A 249 -24.83 21.49 -2.92
N VAL A 250 -23.93 20.51 -3.11
CA VAL A 250 -22.76 20.63 -4.00
C VAL A 250 -23.22 20.65 -5.47
N LEU A 251 -24.23 19.84 -5.82
CA LEU A 251 -24.84 19.86 -7.15
C LEU A 251 -25.53 21.21 -7.44
N GLU A 252 -26.29 21.74 -6.48
CA GLU A 252 -26.92 23.07 -6.56
C GLU A 252 -25.90 24.21 -6.68
N PHE A 253 -24.79 24.11 -5.95
CA PHE A 253 -23.68 25.06 -6.05
C PHE A 253 -22.98 25.01 -7.41
N GLY A 254 -22.88 23.82 -8.00
CA GLY A 254 -22.29 23.59 -9.32
C GLY A 254 -20.96 22.83 -9.24
N LEU A 255 -20.89 21.70 -9.94
CA LEU A 255 -19.72 20.80 -9.90
C LEU A 255 -18.45 21.43 -10.46
N VAL A 256 -18.55 22.30 -11.48
CA VAL A 256 -17.36 22.95 -12.07
C VAL A 256 -16.71 23.88 -11.04
N GLU A 257 -17.47 24.78 -10.44
CA GLU A 257 -16.95 25.72 -9.43
C GLU A 257 -16.45 24.99 -8.19
N ALA A 258 -17.20 23.98 -7.71
CA ALA A 258 -16.77 23.15 -6.58
C ALA A 258 -15.45 22.41 -6.87
N GLY A 259 -15.29 21.86 -8.07
CA GLY A 259 -14.08 21.15 -8.50
C GLY A 259 -12.87 22.06 -8.56
N GLU A 260 -13.02 23.26 -9.13
CA GLU A 260 -11.93 24.24 -9.19
C GLU A 260 -11.45 24.63 -7.78
N ILE A 261 -12.37 24.86 -6.83
CA ILE A 261 -12.04 25.17 -5.43
C ILE A 261 -11.29 24.01 -4.77
N LEU A 262 -11.79 22.79 -4.94
CA LEU A 262 -11.19 21.59 -4.36
C LEU A 262 -9.76 21.39 -4.89
N CYS A 263 -9.60 21.37 -6.21
CA CYS A 263 -8.33 21.04 -6.84
C CYS A 263 -7.30 22.17 -6.68
N ASP A 264 -7.69 23.45 -6.75
CA ASP A 264 -6.78 24.57 -6.50
C ASP A 264 -6.20 24.49 -5.08
N LYS A 265 -7.07 24.25 -4.09
CA LYS A 265 -6.64 24.08 -2.71
C LYS A 265 -5.76 22.84 -2.52
N ALA A 266 -6.12 21.72 -3.13
CA ALA A 266 -5.33 20.49 -3.05
C ALA A 266 -3.92 20.69 -3.61
N ILE A 267 -3.78 21.32 -4.78
CA ILE A 267 -2.47 21.62 -5.38
C ILE A 267 -1.63 22.51 -4.44
N GLN A 268 -2.21 23.60 -3.92
CA GLN A 268 -1.51 24.48 -2.97
C GLN A 268 -1.04 23.74 -1.71
N THR A 269 -1.87 22.84 -1.18
CA THR A 269 -1.52 22.05 0.01
C THR A 269 -0.46 20.99 -0.31
N TYR A 270 -0.51 20.38 -1.50
CA TYR A 270 0.50 19.44 -1.95
C TYR A 270 1.86 20.11 -2.12
N ASP A 271 1.92 21.27 -2.78
CA ASP A 271 3.14 22.08 -2.94
C ASP A 271 3.75 22.42 -1.59
N LYS A 272 2.92 22.91 -0.66
CA LYS A 272 3.36 23.23 0.70
C LYS A 272 3.91 22.00 1.44
N LEU A 273 3.31 20.82 1.26
CA LEU A 273 3.79 19.58 1.87
C LEU A 273 5.14 19.17 1.30
N LEU A 274 5.35 19.29 -0.02
CA LEU A 274 6.63 19.04 -0.65
C LEU A 274 7.71 20.00 -0.13
N GLU A 275 7.42 21.30 -0.07
CA GLU A 275 8.33 22.32 0.47
C GLU A 275 8.69 22.04 1.94
N THR A 276 7.68 21.76 2.77
CA THR A 276 7.89 21.51 4.21
C THR A 276 8.79 20.31 4.48
N HIS A 277 8.79 19.31 3.60
CA HIS A 277 9.58 18.09 3.74
C HIS A 277 10.79 18.03 2.79
N ASN A 278 11.17 19.17 2.19
CA ASN A 278 12.31 19.26 1.25
C ASN A 278 12.25 18.24 0.11
N MET A 279 11.05 17.90 -0.36
CA MET A 279 10.84 16.94 -1.45
C MET A 279 10.75 17.68 -2.78
N ARG A 280 11.84 17.71 -3.53
CA ARG A 280 11.85 18.22 -4.92
C ARG A 280 11.23 17.17 -5.84
N MET A 281 9.97 17.38 -6.19
CA MET A 281 9.23 16.59 -7.16
C MET A 281 8.55 17.55 -8.14
N ASP A 282 8.46 17.15 -9.40
CA ASP A 282 7.73 17.94 -10.40
C ASP A 282 6.24 17.85 -10.09
N VAL A 283 5.59 19.02 -10.01
CA VAL A 283 4.14 19.09 -9.82
C VAL A 283 3.50 19.13 -11.20
N PRO A 284 2.75 18.11 -11.61
CA PRO A 284 2.32 17.94 -12.99
C PRO A 284 1.27 18.96 -13.45
N LEU A 285 0.68 19.74 -12.54
CA LEU A 285 -0.43 20.65 -12.82
C LEU A 285 -0.04 22.11 -12.54
N GLY A 286 0.29 22.85 -13.60
CA GLY A 286 0.42 24.31 -13.54
C GLY A 286 -0.94 25.02 -13.44
N ARG A 287 -0.98 26.13 -12.68
CA ARG A 287 -2.19 26.98 -12.46
C ARG A 287 -2.76 27.57 -13.77
N PRO A 288 -4.00 28.10 -13.73
CA PRO A 288 -5.14 27.53 -14.43
C PRO A 288 -4.86 27.29 -15.92
N SER A 289 -4.63 26.02 -16.25
CA SER A 289 -4.56 25.52 -17.62
C SER A 289 -5.85 24.77 -17.97
N GLU A 290 -6.06 24.51 -19.26
CA GLU A 290 -7.16 23.64 -19.70
C GLU A 290 -7.06 22.25 -19.03
N VAL A 291 -5.84 21.77 -18.81
CA VAL A 291 -5.55 20.50 -18.08
C VAL A 291 -6.06 20.55 -16.64
N PHE A 292 -5.88 21.68 -15.94
CA PHE A 292 -6.41 21.86 -14.58
C PHE A 292 -7.93 21.76 -14.54
N LYS A 293 -8.62 22.40 -15.49
CA LYS A 293 -10.09 22.37 -15.56
C LYS A 293 -10.61 20.95 -15.82
N GLN A 294 -9.98 20.24 -16.74
CA GLN A 294 -10.32 18.84 -17.02
C GLN A 294 -10.10 17.97 -15.78
N PHE A 295 -8.95 18.13 -15.10
CA PHE A 295 -8.67 17.40 -13.87
C PHE A 295 -9.71 17.68 -12.76
N ALA A 296 -10.11 18.95 -12.59
CA ALA A 296 -11.14 19.34 -11.63
C ALA A 296 -12.51 18.71 -11.97
N GLU A 297 -12.90 18.74 -13.24
CA GLU A 297 -14.13 18.12 -13.72
C GLU A 297 -14.13 16.60 -13.49
N HIS A 298 -13.05 15.92 -13.87
CA HIS A 298 -12.89 14.48 -13.67
C HIS A 298 -12.89 14.10 -12.18
N THR A 299 -12.24 14.90 -11.33
CA THR A 299 -12.25 14.72 -9.88
C THR A 299 -13.68 14.78 -9.33
N MET A 300 -14.46 15.78 -9.73
CA MET A 300 -15.84 15.92 -9.28
C MET A 300 -16.75 14.81 -9.81
N LYS A 301 -16.53 14.35 -11.05
CA LYS A 301 -17.20 13.17 -11.61
C LYS A 301 -16.90 11.91 -10.78
N ALA A 302 -15.64 11.69 -10.41
CA ALA A 302 -15.26 10.53 -9.60
C ALA A 302 -15.87 10.58 -8.19
N LEU A 303 -15.92 11.76 -7.56
CA LEU A 303 -16.60 11.96 -6.27
C LEU A 303 -18.11 11.73 -6.39
N ASP A 304 -18.75 12.23 -7.45
CA ASP A 304 -20.18 12.03 -7.70
C ASP A 304 -20.54 10.56 -7.92
N VAL A 305 -19.72 9.83 -8.69
CA VAL A 305 -19.85 8.37 -8.84
C VAL A 305 -19.68 7.68 -7.49
N THR A 306 -18.74 8.14 -6.66
CA THR A 306 -18.48 7.57 -5.33
C THR A 306 -19.69 7.73 -4.42
N THR A 307 -20.28 8.92 -4.30
CA THR A 307 -21.46 9.16 -3.43
C THR A 307 -22.66 8.29 -3.82
N LYS A 308 -22.79 7.95 -5.11
CA LYS A 308 -23.87 7.14 -5.65
C LYS A 308 -23.61 5.63 -5.62
N SER A 309 -22.37 5.19 -5.37
CA SER A 309 -21.98 3.79 -5.56
C SER A 309 -22.15 2.87 -4.35
N HIS A 310 -22.46 3.41 -3.17
CA HIS A 310 -22.73 2.58 -1.98
C HIS A 310 -24.03 1.79 -2.11
N SER A 311 -23.99 0.51 -1.76
CA SER A 311 -25.17 -0.33 -1.52
C SER A 311 -25.16 -0.93 -0.12
N GLU A 312 -26.33 -1.28 0.40
CA GLU A 312 -26.45 -1.90 1.73
C GLU A 312 -25.80 -3.29 1.82
N THR A 313 -25.77 -4.04 0.71
CA THR A 313 -25.29 -5.42 0.69
C THR A 313 -23.80 -5.54 0.40
N THR A 314 -23.27 -4.67 -0.45
CA THR A 314 -21.88 -4.75 -0.94
C THR A 314 -21.04 -3.52 -0.60
N GLY A 315 -21.59 -2.51 0.08
CA GLY A 315 -20.89 -1.26 0.34
C GLY A 315 -20.43 -0.61 -0.96
N PHE A 316 -19.14 -0.31 -1.07
CA PHE A 316 -18.50 0.27 -2.25
C PHE A 316 -17.75 -0.74 -3.12
N CYS A 317 -17.96 -2.05 -2.98
CA CYS A 317 -17.18 -3.06 -3.73
C CYS A 317 -17.28 -2.94 -5.26
N THR A 318 -18.31 -2.29 -5.80
CA THR A 318 -18.46 -2.06 -7.27
C THR A 318 -17.84 -0.75 -7.76
N LEU A 319 -17.29 0.07 -6.84
CA LEU A 319 -16.71 1.36 -7.19
C LEU A 319 -15.47 1.26 -8.09
N PRO A 320 -14.52 0.31 -7.88
CA PRO A 320 -13.34 0.19 -8.74
C PRO A 320 -13.67 0.16 -10.23
N ASP A 321 -14.64 -0.66 -10.64
CA ASP A 321 -15.08 -0.78 -12.03
C ASP A 321 -15.61 0.55 -12.59
N LYS A 322 -16.27 1.35 -11.75
CA LYS A 322 -16.92 2.61 -12.16
C LYS A 322 -15.95 3.79 -12.25
N VAL A 323 -14.77 3.69 -11.63
CA VAL A 323 -13.77 4.77 -11.64
C VAL A 323 -12.53 4.44 -12.47
N LYS A 324 -12.54 3.32 -13.20
CA LYS A 324 -11.42 2.89 -14.05
C LYS A 324 -11.00 3.96 -15.06
N ASP A 325 -11.95 4.59 -15.73
CA ASP A 325 -11.68 5.65 -16.72
C ASP A 325 -11.01 6.89 -16.10
N PHE A 326 -11.36 7.20 -14.83
CA PHE A 326 -10.72 8.29 -14.10
C PHE A 326 -9.22 8.00 -13.91
N VAL A 327 -8.88 6.76 -13.54
CA VAL A 327 -7.48 6.36 -13.34
C VAL A 327 -6.67 6.48 -14.62
N VAL A 328 -7.20 5.98 -15.74
CA VAL A 328 -6.54 6.08 -17.06
C VAL A 328 -6.30 7.54 -17.46
N THR A 329 -7.25 8.42 -17.17
CA THR A 329 -7.23 9.80 -17.68
C THR A 329 -6.42 10.74 -16.79
N CYS A 330 -6.48 10.57 -15.47
CA CYS A 330 -6.05 11.59 -14.51
C CYS A 330 -4.87 11.18 -13.63
N MET A 331 -4.42 9.92 -13.67
CA MET A 331 -3.32 9.50 -12.80
C MET A 331 -1.95 9.77 -13.40
N VAL A 332 -1.12 10.39 -12.57
CA VAL A 332 0.31 10.57 -12.79
C VAL A 332 1.03 9.65 -11.80
N LEU A 333 1.89 8.75 -12.31
CA LEU A 333 2.61 7.77 -11.49
C LEU A 333 3.69 8.41 -10.58
N ASP A 334 4.03 9.68 -10.81
CA ASP A 334 5.11 10.39 -10.12
C ASP A 334 4.60 11.35 -9.03
N ILE A 335 3.62 10.95 -8.24
CA ILE A 335 3.14 11.71 -7.06
C ILE A 335 3.41 10.96 -5.76
N CYS A 336 3.50 11.69 -4.64
CA CYS A 336 3.53 11.09 -3.31
C CYS A 336 2.09 10.75 -2.86
N PRO A 337 1.70 9.46 -2.74
CA PRO A 337 0.31 9.10 -2.43
C PRO A 337 -0.16 9.63 -1.08
N THR A 338 0.70 9.59 -0.05
CA THR A 338 0.40 10.10 1.29
C THR A 338 0.14 11.61 1.29
N PHE A 339 0.91 12.38 0.53
CA PHE A 339 0.70 13.82 0.42
C PHE A 339 -0.50 14.16 -0.46
N ALA A 340 -0.69 13.44 -1.57
CA ALA A 340 -1.86 13.59 -2.43
C ALA A 340 -3.16 13.36 -1.64
N ARG A 341 -3.23 12.32 -0.81
CA ARG A 341 -4.38 12.10 0.09
C ARG A 341 -4.63 13.28 1.01
N ARG A 342 -3.59 13.78 1.71
CA ARG A 342 -3.74 14.91 2.63
C ARG A 342 -4.21 16.17 1.90
N ALA A 343 -3.61 16.46 0.75
CA ALA A 343 -3.95 17.57 -0.11
C ALA A 343 -5.40 17.51 -0.60
N MET A 344 -5.82 16.38 -1.15
CA MET A 344 -7.17 16.21 -1.67
C MET A 344 -8.24 16.24 -0.57
N MET A 345 -7.96 15.69 0.61
CA MET A 345 -8.86 15.83 1.77
C MET A 345 -8.99 17.29 2.21
N ASP A 346 -7.89 18.05 2.28
CA ASP A 346 -7.91 19.48 2.64
C ASP A 346 -8.66 20.31 1.59
N GLY A 347 -8.47 20.00 0.30
CA GLY A 347 -9.23 20.58 -0.81
C GLY A 347 -10.72 20.27 -0.69
N MET A 348 -11.09 19.02 -0.43
CA MET A 348 -12.48 18.60 -0.28
C MET A 348 -13.15 19.31 0.90
N PHE A 349 -12.45 19.42 2.04
CA PHE A 349 -12.98 20.15 3.19
C PHE A 349 -13.15 21.63 2.92
N THR A 350 -12.20 22.25 2.22
CA THR A 350 -12.31 23.67 1.82
C THR A 350 -13.49 23.90 0.88
N MET A 351 -13.70 23.00 -0.09
CA MET A 351 -14.87 23.04 -0.98
C MET A 351 -16.17 22.88 -0.17
N LEU A 352 -16.26 21.88 0.71
CA LEU A 352 -17.45 21.65 1.53
C LEU A 352 -17.73 22.84 2.46
N SER A 353 -16.70 23.47 3.04
CA SER A 353 -16.82 24.68 3.86
C SER A 353 -17.48 25.81 3.06
N ARG A 354 -17.09 25.95 1.79
CA ARG A 354 -17.65 26.97 0.90
C ARG A 354 -19.11 26.71 0.55
N VAL A 355 -19.46 25.45 0.29
CA VAL A 355 -20.81 25.04 -0.13
C VAL A 355 -21.79 24.98 1.04
N LEU A 356 -21.39 24.37 2.15
CA LEU A 356 -22.26 24.07 3.30
C LEU A 356 -22.19 25.13 4.39
N GLY A 357 -21.09 25.88 4.47
CA GLY A 357 -20.75 26.80 5.56
C GLY A 357 -20.01 26.10 6.71
N ASP A 358 -19.06 26.80 7.33
CA ASP A 358 -18.19 26.25 8.39
C ASP A 358 -18.95 25.73 9.62
N GLN A 359 -20.10 26.33 9.93
CA GLN A 359 -20.92 25.94 11.08
C GLN A 359 -21.52 24.53 10.93
N GLU A 360 -21.69 24.08 9.69
CA GLU A 360 -22.21 22.74 9.36
C GLU A 360 -21.12 21.67 9.35
N LEU A 361 -19.83 22.03 9.37
CA LEU A 361 -18.70 21.10 9.29
C LEU A 361 -18.06 20.83 10.66
N ASN A 362 -18.79 20.10 11.50
CA ASN A 362 -18.20 19.58 12.73
C ASN A 362 -17.27 18.38 12.47
N GLU A 363 -16.50 17.98 13.50
CA GLU A 363 -15.51 16.91 13.41
C GLU A 363 -16.13 15.56 12.96
N SER A 364 -17.36 15.27 13.36
CA SER A 364 -18.05 14.03 12.96
C SER A 364 -18.28 14.00 11.46
N ILE A 365 -18.77 15.10 10.89
CA ILE A 365 -19.03 15.23 9.46
C ILE A 365 -17.73 15.14 8.66
N LEU A 366 -16.66 15.83 9.11
CA LEU A 366 -15.35 15.74 8.46
C LEU A 366 -14.82 14.31 8.44
N ARG A 367 -14.97 13.56 9.54
CA ARG A 367 -14.60 12.14 9.60
C ARG A 367 -15.39 11.29 8.59
N THR A 368 -16.69 11.52 8.44
CA THR A 368 -17.51 10.79 7.46
C THR A 368 -17.09 11.11 6.02
N TRP A 369 -16.80 12.37 5.70
CA TRP A 369 -16.26 12.75 4.39
C TRP A 369 -14.85 12.20 4.15
N SER A 370 -13.98 12.14 5.17
CA SER A 370 -12.68 11.47 5.05
C SER A 370 -12.82 10.00 4.67
N LYS A 371 -13.82 9.28 5.22
CA LYS A 371 -14.11 7.89 4.82
C LYS A 371 -14.49 7.82 3.34
N LEU A 372 -15.36 8.72 2.87
CA LEU A 372 -15.76 8.76 1.46
C LEU A 372 -14.57 8.98 0.52
N TYR A 373 -13.69 9.93 0.85
CA TYR A 373 -12.49 10.15 0.05
C TYR A 373 -11.55 8.94 0.09
N ARG A 374 -11.36 8.32 1.27
CA ARG A 374 -10.54 7.11 1.39
C ARG A 374 -11.11 5.94 0.58
N VAL A 375 -12.44 5.83 0.47
CA VAL A 375 -13.10 4.86 -0.43
C VAL A 375 -12.71 5.11 -1.89
N LEU A 376 -12.81 6.35 -2.35
CA LEU A 376 -12.40 6.71 -3.72
C LEU A 376 -10.92 6.41 -3.94
N GLU A 377 -10.05 6.80 -3.01
CA GLU A 377 -8.61 6.52 -3.08
C GLU A 377 -8.34 5.01 -3.20
N GLN A 378 -9.00 4.18 -2.40
CA GLN A 378 -8.80 2.73 -2.48
C GLN A 378 -9.31 2.14 -3.80
N ALA A 379 -10.41 2.65 -4.34
CA ALA A 379 -10.90 2.23 -5.66
C ALA A 379 -9.96 2.64 -6.80
N ILE A 380 -9.32 3.80 -6.68
CA ILE A 380 -8.27 4.24 -7.60
C ILE A 380 -7.06 3.30 -7.52
N ILE A 381 -6.61 2.94 -6.30
CA ILE A 381 -5.45 2.05 -6.11
C ILE A 381 -5.69 0.66 -6.72
N VAL A 382 -6.90 0.09 -6.63
CA VAL A 382 -7.21 -1.19 -7.30
C VAL A 382 -6.88 -1.12 -8.78
N ASN A 383 -7.34 -0.06 -9.45
CA ASN A 383 -7.11 0.11 -10.88
C ASN A 383 -5.63 0.33 -11.21
N ILE A 384 -4.83 1.00 -10.35
CA ILE A 384 -3.37 1.13 -10.56
C ILE A 384 -2.68 -0.24 -10.55
N VAL A 385 -3.12 -1.15 -9.69
CA VAL A 385 -2.51 -2.48 -9.55
C VAL A 385 -2.81 -3.38 -10.75
N GLU A 386 -3.96 -3.15 -11.40
CA GLU A 386 -4.40 -3.91 -12.56
C GLU A 386 -3.86 -3.39 -13.90
N TYR A 387 -3.26 -2.19 -13.92
CA TYR A 387 -2.53 -1.61 -15.06
C TYR A 387 -1.04 -1.91 -14.96
#